data_AF-A0A554LBD9-F1
#
_entry.id   AF-A0A554LBD9-F1
#
_cell.length_a   1.000
_cell.length_b   1.000
_cell.length_c   1.000
_cell.angle_alpha   90.00
_cell.angle_beta   90.00
_cell.angle_gamma   90.00
#
_symmetry.space_group_name_H-M   'P 1'
#
loop_
_entity.id
_entity.type
_entity.pdbx_description
1 polymer ?
#
loop_
_entity_poly.entity_id
_entity_poly.type
_entity_poly.pdbx_seq_one_letter_code
_entity_poly.pdbx_strand_id
1 'polypeptide(L)'
;MINFRELGRISEVPKIPPGETLLIAEPIFHQPQDDTFPYITTFQIPKGQEGWAFAAYESGLTEESVADKLRQEYADIASALIDHNIPFRFIRAHKEEIDEELCFKLMFRFGVSGVNLHHLISSTCFPRDMLVHLDTITFVNPDANFFLPELRSRMSYLGEGGAVLRVNSKLFFSDPRGCDLKKHKKHSEHIKQLPARFNVGLLPFPCGVEINMLTGYSEEFLNHHVDRTAAFIKGRDGKDYLLVEPVYISENQQPWGSYAKFIQDQCTKLGVELVVIERAPDDTPYSLNLVQFYDGTVMMTAGHESLEKIIRQIVGDNRVITTQRPLVYYPVIRRGGWRCMSVFAPEGIAKPNSAFDALVRQMGLRK
;
A
#
# COMPACT_ATOMS: atom_id res chain seq x y z
N MET A 1 0.00 45.85 7.90
CA MET A 1 0.39 44.85 8.92
C MET A 1 -0.76 43.87 9.06
N ILE A 2 -0.61 42.65 8.53
CA ILE A 2 -1.62 41.60 8.65
C ILE A 2 -1.43 40.95 10.02
N ASN A 3 -2.50 40.90 10.81
CA ASN A 3 -2.50 40.38 12.17
C ASN A 3 -2.51 38.84 12.13
N PHE A 4 -1.35 38.22 12.34
CA PHE A 4 -1.16 36.76 12.30
C PHE A 4 -1.77 35.99 13.49
N ARG A 5 -2.62 36.62 14.32
CA ARG A 5 -3.23 35.98 15.50
C ARG A 5 -4.57 35.27 15.24
N GLU A 6 -5.07 35.26 14.01
CA GLU A 6 -6.30 34.53 13.63
C GLU A 6 -6.07 33.41 12.60
N LEU A 7 -4.84 32.92 12.45
CA LEU A 7 -4.65 31.58 11.89
C LEU A 7 -5.08 30.59 12.97
N GLY A 8 -6.31 30.09 12.82
CA GLY A 8 -6.91 29.10 13.70
C GLY A 8 -5.91 28.01 14.06
N ARG A 9 -5.89 27.65 15.35
CA ARG A 9 -5.08 26.56 15.89
C ARG A 9 -5.20 25.35 14.95
N ILE A 10 -4.18 25.14 14.11
CA ILE A 10 -3.99 23.88 13.41
C ILE A 10 -3.86 22.88 14.55
N SER A 11 -4.84 21.98 14.71
CA SER A 11 -4.72 20.93 15.71
C SER A 11 -3.48 20.12 15.33
N GLU A 12 -2.42 20.18 16.13
CA GLU A 12 -1.14 19.51 15.92
C GLU A 12 -1.24 18.01 16.21
N VAL A 13 -2.28 17.34 15.69
CA VAL A 13 -2.31 15.88 15.70
C VAL A 13 -1.18 15.42 14.78
N PRO A 14 -0.22 14.60 15.27
CA PRO A 14 0.88 14.14 14.44
C PRO A 14 0.34 13.28 13.30
N LYS A 15 1.01 13.29 12.15
CA LYS A 15 0.61 12.46 11.00
C LYS A 15 0.94 10.98 11.18
N ILE A 16 1.96 10.70 11.99
CA ILE A 16 2.40 9.33 12.31
C ILE A 16 1.95 9.02 13.75
N PRO A 17 1.41 7.81 14.02
CA PRO A 17 1.09 7.39 15.38
C PRO A 17 2.33 7.44 16.29
N PRO A 18 2.19 7.81 17.58
CA PRO A 18 3.30 7.78 18.52
C PRO A 18 3.93 6.37 18.62
N GLY A 19 5.26 6.30 18.53
CA GLY A 19 6.01 5.03 18.60
C GLY A 19 6.05 4.22 17.30
N GLU A 20 5.50 4.78 16.21
CA GLU A 20 5.57 4.20 14.87
C GLU A 20 6.38 5.11 13.92
N THR A 21 6.86 4.52 12.83
CA THR A 21 7.47 5.23 11.71
C THR A 21 6.80 4.77 10.42
N LEU A 22 6.59 5.70 9.49
CA LEU A 22 6.26 5.32 8.11
C LEU A 22 7.55 4.83 7.44
N LEU A 23 7.51 3.61 6.94
CA LEU A 23 8.57 3.06 6.11
C LEU A 23 8.08 3.03 4.67
N ILE A 24 8.95 3.41 3.75
CA ILE A 24 8.71 3.28 2.31
C ILE A 24 9.79 2.41 1.68
N ALA A 25 9.39 1.58 0.73
CA ALA A 25 10.30 0.77 -0.07
C ALA A 25 11.35 1.64 -0.73
N GLU A 26 12.55 1.15 -0.96
CA GLU A 26 13.48 1.82 -1.88
C GLU A 26 12.93 1.79 -3.33
N PRO A 27 13.37 2.76 -4.15
CA PRO A 27 12.99 2.85 -5.55
C PRO A 27 13.63 1.73 -6.39
N ILE A 28 12.91 0.62 -6.54
CA ILE A 28 13.34 -0.51 -7.40
C ILE A 28 12.71 -0.36 -8.78
N PHE A 29 13.56 -0.31 -9.80
CA PHE A 29 13.15 -0.01 -11.18
C PHE A 29 13.51 -1.09 -12.19
N HIS A 30 14.47 -1.94 -11.84
CA HIS A 30 14.80 -3.15 -12.59
C HIS A 30 14.04 -4.34 -11.97
N GLN A 31 13.63 -5.31 -12.78
CA GLN A 31 13.21 -6.61 -12.25
C GLN A 31 14.47 -7.48 -12.10
N PRO A 32 14.52 -8.40 -11.13
CA PRO A 32 15.55 -9.43 -11.13
C PRO A 32 15.56 -10.10 -12.51
N GLN A 33 16.75 -10.25 -13.12
CA GLN A 33 16.89 -10.98 -14.38
C GLN A 33 16.47 -12.43 -14.14
N ASP A 34 15.23 -12.76 -14.47
CA ASP A 34 14.80 -14.13 -14.63
C ASP A 34 14.63 -14.34 -16.14
N ASP A 35 15.48 -15.17 -16.73
CA ASP A 35 15.64 -15.40 -18.19
C ASP A 35 14.36 -15.92 -18.89
N THR A 36 13.25 -16.06 -18.17
CA THR A 36 12.02 -16.72 -18.60
C THR A 36 10.90 -15.76 -19.01
N PHE A 37 10.96 -14.47 -18.67
CA PHE A 37 9.91 -13.51 -19.05
C PHE A 37 10.50 -12.21 -19.60
N PRO A 38 10.27 -11.88 -20.89
CA PRO A 38 10.66 -10.58 -21.40
C PRO A 38 9.96 -9.46 -20.63
N TYR A 39 10.76 -8.47 -20.23
CA TYR A 39 10.32 -7.22 -19.62
C TYR A 39 9.06 -6.71 -20.33
N ILE A 40 7.93 -6.58 -19.63
CA ILE A 40 6.73 -5.89 -20.12
C ILE A 40 5.84 -6.73 -21.05
N THR A 41 5.86 -8.06 -20.94
CA THR A 41 4.90 -8.90 -21.67
C THR A 41 3.83 -9.55 -20.81
N THR A 42 3.99 -9.56 -19.49
CA THR A 42 3.03 -10.16 -18.56
C THR A 42 2.61 -9.17 -17.48
N PHE A 43 1.33 -8.81 -17.45
CA PHE A 43 0.75 -7.86 -16.50
C PHE A 43 -0.23 -8.54 -15.56
N GLN A 44 -0.32 -8.03 -14.33
CA GLN A 44 -1.36 -8.43 -13.38
C GLN A 44 -2.08 -7.20 -12.85
N ILE A 45 -3.40 -7.15 -13.04
CA ILE A 45 -4.23 -5.99 -12.71
C ILE A 45 -5.60 -6.45 -12.18
N PRO A 46 -6.33 -5.68 -11.37
CA PRO A 46 -7.67 -6.06 -10.95
C PRO A 46 -8.58 -6.17 -12.17
N LYS A 47 -9.52 -7.10 -12.11
CA LYS A 47 -10.46 -7.31 -13.21
C LYS A 47 -11.26 -6.04 -13.52
N GLY A 48 -11.48 -5.77 -14.80
CA GLY A 48 -12.10 -4.54 -15.29
C GLY A 48 -11.12 -3.36 -15.48
N GLN A 49 -9.82 -3.57 -15.26
CA GLN A 49 -8.77 -2.56 -15.46
C GLN A 49 -7.76 -2.97 -16.54
N GLU A 50 -8.06 -4.00 -17.32
CA GLU A 50 -7.18 -4.60 -18.34
C GLU A 50 -6.74 -3.59 -19.40
N GLY A 51 -7.59 -2.60 -19.71
CA GLY A 51 -7.28 -1.51 -20.66
C GLY A 51 -5.97 -0.78 -20.36
N TRP A 52 -5.59 -0.65 -19.08
CA TRP A 52 -4.33 -0.04 -18.68
C TRP A 52 -3.11 -0.90 -18.99
N ALA A 53 -3.25 -2.23 -18.90
CA ALA A 53 -2.20 -3.16 -19.30
C ALA A 53 -1.99 -3.12 -20.83
N PHE A 54 -3.09 -3.12 -21.59
CA PHE A 54 -3.04 -2.97 -23.05
C PHE A 54 -2.40 -1.64 -23.46
N ALA A 55 -2.83 -0.51 -22.88
CA ALA A 55 -2.28 0.81 -23.18
C ALA A 55 -0.78 0.91 -22.83
N ALA A 56 -0.34 0.33 -21.71
CA ALA A 56 1.07 0.29 -21.35
C ALA A 56 1.89 -0.51 -22.39
N TYR A 57 1.40 -1.66 -22.83
CA TYR A 57 2.06 -2.46 -23.87
C TYR A 57 2.11 -1.75 -25.22
N GLU A 58 0.99 -1.19 -25.68
CA GLU A 58 0.88 -0.49 -26.97
C GLU A 58 1.74 0.77 -27.03
N SER A 59 2.09 1.36 -25.89
CA SER A 59 3.00 2.50 -25.83
C SER A 59 4.46 2.18 -26.19
N GLY A 60 4.79 0.90 -26.42
CA GLY A 60 6.10 0.47 -26.93
C GLY A 60 7.24 0.70 -25.95
N LEU A 61 6.97 0.50 -24.65
CA LEU A 61 7.93 0.76 -23.58
C LEU A 61 9.21 -0.08 -23.76
N THR A 62 10.36 0.58 -23.70
CA THR A 62 11.67 -0.05 -23.50
C THR A 62 11.96 -0.20 -22.01
N GLU A 63 12.90 -1.07 -21.62
CA GLU A 63 13.35 -1.20 -20.23
C GLU A 63 13.78 0.14 -19.62
N GLU A 64 14.57 0.92 -20.37
CA GLU A 64 15.00 2.26 -19.95
C GLU A 64 13.81 3.20 -19.73
N SER A 65 12.84 3.20 -20.66
CA SER A 65 11.65 4.03 -20.53
C SER A 65 10.78 3.62 -19.34
N VAL A 66 10.68 2.31 -19.03
CA VAL A 66 9.97 1.81 -17.84
C VAL A 66 10.65 2.30 -16.57
N ALA A 67 11.97 2.15 -16.49
CA ALA A 67 12.72 2.61 -15.33
C ALA A 67 12.49 4.11 -15.11
N ASP A 68 12.51 4.93 -16.16
CA ASP A 68 12.22 6.36 -16.08
C ASP A 68 10.79 6.69 -15.65
N LYS A 69 9.79 5.95 -16.13
CA LYS A 69 8.40 6.13 -15.71
C LYS A 69 8.20 5.77 -14.24
N LEU A 70 8.77 4.65 -13.80
CA LEU A 70 8.73 4.26 -12.39
C LEU A 70 9.48 5.28 -11.51
N ARG A 71 10.64 5.80 -11.95
CA ARG A 71 11.35 6.89 -11.26
C ARG A 71 10.46 8.12 -11.06
N GLN A 72 9.76 8.54 -12.10
CA GLN A 72 8.86 9.70 -12.05
C GLN A 72 7.71 9.49 -11.06
N GLU A 73 7.03 8.34 -11.14
CA GLU A 73 5.93 8.01 -10.23
C GLU A 73 6.39 7.92 -8.77
N TYR A 74 7.57 7.31 -8.54
CA TYR A 74 8.16 7.24 -7.20
C TYR A 74 8.51 8.63 -6.67
N ALA A 75 9.10 9.49 -7.51
CA ALA A 75 9.43 10.86 -7.15
C ALA A 75 8.18 11.68 -6.82
N ASP A 76 7.04 11.44 -7.49
CA ASP A 76 5.77 12.10 -7.19
C ASP A 76 5.20 11.67 -5.83
N ILE A 77 5.32 10.38 -5.46
CA ILE A 77 4.95 9.88 -4.12
C ILE A 77 5.82 10.55 -3.06
N ALA A 78 7.15 10.51 -3.24
CA ALA A 78 8.08 11.11 -2.30
C ALA A 78 7.75 12.60 -2.12
N SER A 79 7.65 13.35 -3.23
CA SER A 79 7.32 14.79 -3.26
C SER A 79 6.06 15.11 -2.48
N ALA A 80 4.98 14.36 -2.69
CA ALA A 80 3.74 14.54 -1.94
C ALA A 80 3.90 14.34 -0.42
N LEU A 81 4.72 13.38 0.02
CA LEU A 81 5.00 13.20 1.45
C LEU A 81 5.71 14.43 2.04
N ILE A 82 6.69 15.00 1.33
CA ILE A 82 7.49 16.13 1.82
C ILE A 82 6.71 17.43 1.82
N ASP A 83 6.04 17.74 0.71
CA ASP A 83 5.28 18.98 0.54
C ASP A 83 4.20 19.10 1.63
N HIS A 84 3.77 17.96 2.17
CA HIS A 84 2.80 17.87 3.24
C HIS A 84 3.39 17.48 4.61
N ASN A 85 4.71 17.59 4.80
CA ASN A 85 5.42 17.34 6.06
C ASN A 85 5.10 15.98 6.70
N ILE A 86 5.05 14.91 5.90
CA ILE A 86 4.87 13.53 6.36
C ILE A 86 6.25 12.89 6.52
N PRO A 87 6.73 12.62 7.74
CA PRO A 87 8.02 12.00 7.94
C PRO A 87 8.00 10.51 7.56
N PHE A 88 9.04 10.04 6.89
CA PHE A 88 9.20 8.64 6.49
C PHE A 88 10.67 8.20 6.54
N ARG A 89 10.92 6.90 6.43
CA ARG A 89 12.26 6.31 6.25
C ARG A 89 12.26 5.30 5.11
N PHE A 90 13.35 5.23 4.36
CA PHE A 90 13.50 4.21 3.32
C PHE A 90 13.91 2.87 3.93
N ILE A 91 13.35 1.78 3.42
CA ILE A 91 13.86 0.43 3.62
C ILE A 91 14.74 0.07 2.43
N ARG A 92 16.01 -0.26 2.69
CA ARG A 92 16.93 -0.81 1.69
C ARG A 92 17.02 -2.32 1.81
N ALA A 93 16.63 -3.03 0.75
CA ALA A 93 16.52 -4.48 0.67
C ALA A 93 17.37 -5.10 -0.47
N HIS A 94 17.57 -4.39 -1.57
CA HIS A 94 18.12 -4.89 -2.85
C HIS A 94 19.17 -3.91 -3.39
N LYS A 95 20.38 -3.96 -2.80
CA LYS A 95 21.49 -3.03 -3.13
C LYS A 95 21.86 -3.01 -4.62
N GLU A 96 21.59 -4.10 -5.36
CA GLU A 96 21.98 -4.27 -6.76
C GLU A 96 20.88 -3.83 -7.76
N GLU A 97 19.65 -3.57 -7.29
CA GLU A 97 18.48 -3.30 -8.16
C GLU A 97 17.95 -1.86 -8.03
N ILE A 98 18.66 -1.02 -7.30
CA ILE A 98 18.23 0.33 -6.91
C ILE A 98 18.88 1.41 -7.77
N ASP A 99 18.17 2.52 -7.92
CA ASP A 99 18.78 3.76 -8.38
C ASP A 99 19.48 4.46 -7.22
N GLU A 100 20.79 4.23 -7.09
CA GLU A 100 21.59 4.84 -6.03
C GLU A 100 21.57 6.37 -6.13
N GLU A 101 21.58 6.94 -7.33
CA GLU A 101 21.59 8.39 -7.53
C GLU A 101 20.28 9.03 -7.05
N LEU A 102 19.13 8.45 -7.42
CA LEU A 102 17.84 8.88 -6.92
C LEU A 102 17.77 8.68 -5.41
N CYS A 103 18.18 7.53 -4.88
CA CYS A 103 18.24 7.30 -3.44
C CYS A 103 19.04 8.40 -2.74
N PHE A 104 20.25 8.72 -3.21
CA PHE A 104 21.09 9.77 -2.65
C PHE A 104 20.44 11.16 -2.76
N LYS A 105 19.85 11.50 -3.92
CA LYS A 105 19.14 12.76 -4.13
C LYS A 105 17.96 12.91 -3.16
N LEU A 106 17.15 11.86 -3.01
CA LEU A 106 16.02 11.84 -2.09
C LEU A 106 16.52 11.93 -0.64
N MET A 107 17.48 11.09 -0.24
CA MET A 107 18.07 11.13 1.11
C MET A 107 18.66 12.50 1.45
N PHE A 108 19.40 13.12 0.53
CA PHE A 108 19.96 14.46 0.69
C PHE A 108 18.87 15.53 0.81
N ARG A 109 17.89 15.51 -0.11
CA ARG A 109 16.80 16.47 -0.14
C ARG A 109 15.90 16.37 1.11
N PHE A 110 15.81 15.20 1.74
CA PHE A 110 14.83 14.93 2.81
C PHE A 110 15.43 14.76 4.21
N GLY A 111 16.77 14.70 4.35
CA GLY A 111 17.43 14.51 5.65
C GLY A 111 17.06 13.19 6.36
N VAL A 112 16.54 12.22 5.61
CA VAL A 112 16.05 10.93 6.11
C VAL A 112 17.17 9.89 6.09
N SER A 113 17.26 9.09 7.16
CA SER A 113 18.19 7.95 7.22
C SER A 113 17.54 6.74 6.54
N GLY A 114 18.31 6.04 5.69
CA GLY A 114 17.92 4.71 5.20
C GLY A 114 18.03 3.68 6.32
N VAL A 115 17.09 2.74 6.36
CA VAL A 115 17.13 1.54 7.19
C VAL A 115 17.68 0.42 6.30
N ASN A 116 18.85 -0.12 6.64
CA ASN A 116 19.38 -1.28 5.93
C ASN A 116 18.83 -2.55 6.56
N LEU A 117 18.07 -3.33 5.78
CA LEU A 117 17.70 -4.69 6.14
C LEU A 117 18.68 -5.64 5.46
N HIS A 118 19.90 -5.74 6.01
CA HIS A 118 21.06 -6.49 5.46
C HIS A 118 20.86 -8.04 5.35
N HIS A 119 19.63 -8.54 5.48
CA HIS A 119 19.32 -9.97 5.44
C HIS A 119 18.14 -10.34 4.53
N LEU A 120 17.59 -9.39 3.77
CA LEU A 120 16.54 -9.69 2.78
C LEU A 120 17.17 -10.31 1.53
N ILE A 121 17.41 -11.61 1.59
CA ILE A 121 17.63 -12.42 0.40
C ILE A 121 16.25 -12.59 -0.24
N SER A 122 16.01 -11.82 -1.30
CA SER A 122 15.16 -12.16 -2.45
C SER A 122 13.62 -12.05 -2.42
N SER A 123 12.90 -11.45 -1.45
CA SER A 123 11.43 -11.67 -1.43
C SER A 123 10.46 -10.54 -1.78
N THR A 124 10.71 -9.23 -1.59
CA THR A 124 9.76 -8.19 -2.10
C THR A 124 10.23 -6.74 -1.90
N CYS A 125 9.97 -5.88 -2.89
CA CYS A 125 10.09 -4.42 -2.82
C CYS A 125 8.88 -3.74 -2.15
N PHE A 126 7.99 -4.51 -1.50
CA PHE A 126 6.75 -4.02 -0.92
C PHE A 126 6.74 -4.27 0.58
N PRO A 127 7.15 -3.28 1.41
CA PRO A 127 7.20 -3.44 2.86
C PRO A 127 5.82 -3.63 3.48
N ARG A 128 4.77 -3.30 2.74
CA ARG A 128 3.39 -3.65 3.07
C ARG A 128 3.18 -5.14 3.27
N ASP A 129 3.86 -5.98 2.50
CA ASP A 129 3.69 -7.43 2.52
C ASP A 129 4.53 -8.10 3.60
N MET A 130 5.39 -7.33 4.25
CA MET A 130 6.32 -7.83 5.25
C MET A 130 5.66 -7.98 6.62
N LEU A 131 4.86 -7.00 7.04
CA LEU A 131 4.31 -6.96 8.39
C LEU A 131 2.96 -6.26 8.50
N VAL A 132 2.25 -6.61 9.58
CA VAL A 132 1.11 -5.87 10.10
C VAL A 132 1.33 -5.60 11.58
N HIS A 133 1.32 -4.32 11.95
CA HIS A 133 1.44 -3.91 13.34
C HIS A 133 0.06 -3.58 13.95
N LEU A 134 -0.29 -4.31 15.02
CA LEU A 134 -1.54 -4.16 15.79
C LEU A 134 -1.20 -3.86 17.27
N ASP A 135 -1.04 -2.57 17.57
CA ASP A 135 -0.75 -1.99 18.89
C ASP A 135 0.57 -2.47 19.53
N THR A 136 0.59 -3.65 20.14
CA THR A 136 1.79 -4.21 20.81
C THR A 136 2.22 -5.54 20.19
N ILE A 137 1.48 -5.98 19.17
CA ILE A 137 1.71 -7.24 18.46
C ILE A 137 2.09 -6.89 17.02
N THR A 138 3.21 -7.42 16.56
CA THR A 138 3.60 -7.33 15.16
C THR A 138 3.49 -8.70 14.53
N PHE A 139 2.65 -8.84 13.52
CA PHE A 139 2.60 -10.03 12.68
C PHE A 139 3.60 -9.87 11.55
N VAL A 140 4.41 -10.91 11.33
CA VAL A 140 5.44 -10.94 10.30
C VAL A 140 5.08 -12.02 9.30
N ASN A 141 5.05 -11.67 8.01
CA ASN A 141 4.79 -12.62 6.94
C ASN A 141 5.91 -13.67 6.89
N PRO A 142 5.59 -14.99 6.95
CA PRO A 142 6.54 -16.08 6.75
C PRO A 142 7.42 -15.93 5.52
N ASP A 143 6.86 -15.40 4.43
CA ASP A 143 7.55 -15.33 3.13
C ASP A 143 8.54 -14.16 3.05
N ALA A 144 8.43 -13.19 3.97
CA ALA A 144 9.32 -12.04 4.02
C ALA A 144 10.67 -12.34 4.73
N ASN A 145 10.80 -13.51 5.37
CA ASN A 145 12.05 -14.06 5.95
C ASN A 145 12.98 -13.03 6.64
N PHE A 146 12.44 -12.14 7.47
CA PHE A 146 13.24 -11.20 8.24
C PHE A 146 13.19 -11.52 9.74
N PHE A 147 14.35 -11.46 10.37
CA PHE A 147 14.47 -11.53 11.82
C PHE A 147 14.18 -10.14 12.42
N LEU A 148 13.11 -10.00 13.20
CA LEU A 148 12.93 -8.90 14.15
C LEU A 148 13.23 -9.40 15.57
N PRO A 149 14.50 -9.59 15.95
CA PRO A 149 14.84 -10.19 17.25
C PRO A 149 14.39 -9.35 18.46
N GLU A 150 14.02 -8.08 18.26
CA GLU A 150 13.75 -7.12 19.33
C GLU A 150 12.27 -6.78 19.53
N LEU A 151 11.37 -7.32 18.70
CA LEU A 151 9.93 -7.09 18.82
C LEU A 151 9.22 -8.37 19.23
N ARG A 152 8.10 -8.23 19.96
CA ARG A 152 7.14 -9.32 20.17
C ARG A 152 6.47 -9.66 18.83
N SER A 153 7.23 -10.24 17.91
CA SER A 153 6.79 -10.62 16.57
C SER A 153 6.17 -12.01 16.59
N ARG A 154 5.10 -12.20 15.83
CA ARG A 154 4.50 -13.50 15.57
C ARG A 154 4.52 -13.78 14.08
N MET A 155 5.16 -14.87 13.67
CA MET A 155 5.13 -15.33 12.28
C MET A 155 3.70 -15.73 11.91
N SER A 156 3.13 -15.07 10.90
CA SER A 156 1.74 -15.23 10.50
C SER A 156 1.54 -14.64 9.12
N TYR A 157 0.77 -15.31 8.28
CA TYR A 157 0.30 -14.75 7.02
C TYR A 157 -0.71 -13.59 7.22
N LEU A 158 -1.19 -13.33 8.46
CA LEU A 158 -1.81 -12.04 8.80
C LEU A 158 -0.81 -10.87 8.76
N GLY A 159 0.49 -11.16 8.67
CA GLY A 159 1.55 -10.18 8.47
C GLY A 159 1.63 -9.65 7.05
N GLU A 160 0.88 -10.23 6.11
CA GLU A 160 0.75 -9.68 4.77
C GLU A 160 -0.22 -8.50 4.76
N GLY A 161 0.31 -7.28 4.88
CA GLY A 161 -0.50 -6.07 5.04
C GLY A 161 -1.40 -5.76 3.85
N GLY A 162 -1.10 -6.29 2.66
CA GLY A 162 -1.99 -6.25 1.51
C GLY A 162 -3.34 -6.90 1.75
N ALA A 163 -3.38 -7.93 2.61
CA ALA A 163 -4.58 -8.68 2.95
C ALA A 163 -5.36 -8.11 4.16
N VAL A 164 -4.92 -6.98 4.73
CA VAL A 164 -5.47 -6.42 5.98
C VAL A 164 -5.79 -4.93 5.86
N LEU A 165 -7.05 -4.58 6.14
CA LEU A 165 -7.48 -3.19 6.29
C LEU A 165 -7.79 -2.91 7.77
N ARG A 166 -7.35 -1.75 8.28
CA ARG A 166 -7.48 -1.39 9.69
C ARG A 166 -7.91 0.06 9.86
N VAL A 167 -8.89 0.26 10.74
CA VAL A 167 -9.21 1.56 11.35
C VAL A 167 -9.45 1.32 12.83
N ASN A 168 -8.64 1.95 13.68
CA ASN A 168 -8.69 1.76 15.14
C ASN A 168 -8.61 0.27 15.53
N SER A 169 -9.63 -0.24 16.22
CA SER A 169 -9.76 -1.64 16.62
C SER A 169 -10.63 -2.49 15.67
N LYS A 170 -11.05 -1.94 14.53
CA LYS A 170 -11.79 -2.71 13.51
C LYS A 170 -10.83 -3.17 12.42
N LEU A 171 -10.96 -4.41 12.01
CA LEU A 171 -10.11 -5.06 11.02
C LEU A 171 -10.97 -5.77 9.97
N PHE A 172 -10.60 -5.62 8.71
CA PHE A 172 -11.05 -6.49 7.63
C PHE A 172 -9.88 -7.31 7.12
N PHE A 173 -10.12 -8.61 6.95
CA PHE A 173 -9.17 -9.55 6.34
C PHE A 173 -9.78 -10.17 5.10
N SER A 174 -8.95 -10.55 4.15
CA SER A 174 -9.34 -11.47 3.08
C SER A 174 -9.81 -12.80 3.69
N ASP A 175 -10.93 -13.34 3.19
CA ASP A 175 -11.59 -14.52 3.73
C ASP A 175 -10.68 -15.75 3.59
N PRO A 176 -10.23 -16.36 4.69
CA PRO A 176 -9.24 -17.43 4.64
C PRO A 176 -9.76 -18.70 3.97
N ARG A 177 -11.08 -18.83 3.72
CA ARG A 177 -11.67 -19.91 2.91
C ARG A 177 -11.26 -19.84 1.43
N GLY A 178 -10.77 -18.69 0.97
CA GLY A 178 -10.17 -18.50 -0.36
C GLY A 178 -8.75 -19.05 -0.49
N CYS A 179 -8.09 -19.40 0.62
CA CYS A 179 -6.75 -19.99 0.63
C CYS A 179 -6.77 -21.52 0.55
N ASP A 180 -5.60 -22.13 0.31
CA ASP A 180 -5.41 -23.57 0.54
C ASP A 180 -5.72 -23.97 2.00
N LEU A 181 -6.08 -25.23 2.22
CA LEU A 181 -6.53 -25.74 3.53
C LEU A 181 -5.52 -25.50 4.66
N LYS A 182 -4.22 -25.51 4.38
CA LYS A 182 -3.16 -25.33 5.40
C LYS A 182 -3.07 -23.87 5.80
N LYS A 183 -3.07 -22.95 4.82
CA LYS A 183 -3.11 -21.49 5.07
C LYS A 183 -4.42 -21.10 5.76
N HIS A 184 -5.56 -21.63 5.32
CA HIS A 184 -6.86 -21.39 5.94
C HIS A 184 -6.86 -21.71 7.44
N LYS A 185 -6.45 -22.92 7.84
CA LYS A 185 -6.41 -23.31 9.27
C LYS A 185 -5.57 -22.35 10.11
N LYS A 186 -4.36 -22.02 9.64
CA LYS A 186 -3.45 -21.11 10.35
C LYS A 186 -4.00 -19.68 10.45
N HIS A 187 -4.55 -19.13 9.37
CA HIS A 187 -5.16 -17.79 9.39
C HIS A 187 -6.31 -17.74 10.39
N SER A 188 -7.20 -18.73 10.34
CA SER A 188 -8.36 -18.82 11.22
C SER A 188 -7.95 -18.93 12.70
N GLU A 189 -6.89 -19.68 13.01
CA GLU A 189 -6.33 -19.75 14.37
C GLU A 189 -5.75 -18.42 14.83
N HIS A 190 -4.97 -17.74 13.99
CA HIS A 190 -4.38 -16.45 14.35
C HIS A 190 -5.42 -15.35 14.50
N ILE A 191 -6.48 -15.33 13.69
CA ILE A 191 -7.61 -14.41 13.85
C ILE A 191 -8.29 -14.62 15.21
N LYS A 192 -8.51 -15.88 15.63
CA LYS A 192 -9.10 -16.22 16.94
C LYS A 192 -8.22 -15.81 18.12
N GLN A 193 -6.91 -15.68 17.91
CA GLN A 193 -5.95 -15.28 18.94
C GLN A 193 -5.75 -13.75 19.03
N LEU A 194 -6.43 -12.97 18.18
CA LEU A 194 -6.40 -11.51 18.28
C LEU A 194 -6.99 -11.06 19.62
N PRO A 195 -6.44 -10.00 20.26
CA PRO A 195 -7.02 -9.44 21.48
C PRO A 195 -8.50 -9.11 21.32
N ALA A 196 -9.31 -9.36 22.36
CA ALA A 196 -10.76 -9.20 22.34
C ALA A 196 -11.26 -7.78 21.98
N ARG A 197 -10.40 -6.77 22.08
CA ARG A 197 -10.72 -5.40 21.64
C ARG A 197 -10.84 -5.26 20.13
N PHE A 198 -10.26 -6.17 19.35
CA PHE A 198 -10.31 -6.13 17.90
C PHE A 198 -11.58 -6.80 17.38
N ASN A 199 -12.33 -6.06 16.55
CA ASN A 199 -13.50 -6.57 15.87
C ASN A 199 -13.16 -6.91 14.42
N VAL A 200 -13.48 -8.13 14.00
CA VAL A 200 -13.04 -8.68 12.72
C VAL A 200 -14.22 -8.91 11.77
N GLY A 201 -14.05 -8.40 10.56
CA GLY A 201 -14.86 -8.68 9.38
C GLY A 201 -14.03 -9.38 8.31
N LEU A 202 -14.70 -10.10 7.42
CA LEU A 202 -14.06 -10.80 6.30
C LEU A 202 -14.45 -10.15 4.97
N LEU A 203 -13.54 -10.13 4.02
CA LEU A 203 -13.79 -9.69 2.65
C LEU A 203 -13.53 -10.85 1.69
N PRO A 204 -14.36 -11.02 0.64
CA PRO A 204 -14.06 -11.98 -0.40
C PRO A 204 -12.75 -11.61 -1.12
N PHE A 205 -12.15 -12.56 -1.84
CA PHE A 205 -10.94 -12.27 -2.60
C PHE A 205 -11.33 -11.48 -3.86
N PRO A 206 -10.74 -10.31 -4.13
CA PRO A 206 -10.91 -9.65 -5.41
C PRO A 206 -10.38 -10.53 -6.55
N CYS A 207 -10.99 -10.39 -7.73
CA CYS A 207 -10.54 -11.01 -8.95
C CYS A 207 -9.48 -10.12 -9.62
N GLY A 208 -8.32 -10.72 -9.92
CA GLY A 208 -7.32 -10.15 -10.81
C GLY A 208 -7.30 -10.87 -12.15
N VAL A 209 -6.68 -10.24 -13.13
CA VAL A 209 -6.40 -10.84 -14.44
C VAL A 209 -4.90 -10.78 -14.67
N GLU A 210 -4.31 -11.92 -15.00
CA GLU A 210 -2.98 -12.02 -15.58
C GLU A 210 -3.11 -12.02 -17.10
N ILE A 211 -2.37 -11.14 -17.79
CA ILE A 211 -2.40 -11.02 -19.25
C ILE A 211 -0.99 -11.18 -19.77
N ASN A 212 -0.78 -12.15 -20.66
CA ASN A 212 0.44 -12.32 -21.42
C ASN A 212 0.24 -11.80 -22.85
N MET A 213 0.86 -10.66 -23.14
CA MET A 213 0.72 -9.94 -24.40
C MET A 213 1.35 -10.65 -25.61
N LEU A 214 2.36 -11.51 -25.40
CA LEU A 214 2.99 -12.24 -26.49
C LEU A 214 2.12 -13.39 -27.00
N THR A 215 1.46 -14.08 -26.07
CA THR A 215 0.64 -15.26 -26.37
C THR A 215 -0.83 -14.92 -26.55
N GLY A 216 -1.24 -13.70 -26.16
CA GLY A 216 -2.65 -13.30 -26.08
C GLY A 216 -3.41 -14.04 -24.96
N TYR A 217 -2.69 -14.74 -24.08
CA TYR A 217 -3.28 -15.49 -22.98
C TYR A 217 -3.74 -14.55 -21.86
N SER A 218 -4.95 -14.77 -21.35
CA SER A 218 -5.45 -14.09 -20.16
C SER A 218 -6.06 -15.09 -19.18
N GLU A 219 -5.69 -15.01 -17.90
CA GLU A 219 -6.22 -15.86 -16.84
C GLU A 219 -6.76 -15.03 -15.68
N GLU A 220 -7.96 -15.36 -15.23
CA GLU A 220 -8.52 -14.79 -14.00
C GLU A 220 -8.00 -15.55 -12.78
N PHE A 221 -7.58 -14.81 -11.75
CA PHE A 221 -7.17 -15.39 -10.48
C PHE A 221 -7.79 -14.65 -9.31
N LEU A 222 -7.83 -15.31 -8.15
CA LEU A 222 -8.24 -14.68 -6.90
C LEU A 222 -7.03 -14.07 -6.21
N ASN A 223 -7.05 -12.77 -6.05
CA ASN A 223 -6.01 -12.02 -5.38
C ASN A 223 -6.36 -11.91 -3.89
N HIS A 224 -5.45 -12.31 -3.02
CA HIS A 224 -5.64 -12.21 -1.58
C HIS A 224 -5.38 -10.80 -1.04
N HIS A 225 -4.79 -9.89 -1.83
CA HIS A 225 -4.61 -8.48 -1.46
C HIS A 225 -5.88 -7.67 -1.70
N VAL A 226 -6.58 -7.35 -0.61
CA VAL A 226 -7.78 -6.50 -0.65
C VAL A 226 -7.43 -5.01 -0.74
N ASP A 227 -6.21 -4.61 -0.37
CA ASP A 227 -5.82 -3.20 -0.37
C ASP A 227 -5.58 -2.59 -1.76
N ARG A 228 -5.70 -3.40 -2.82
CA ARG A 228 -5.67 -2.97 -4.22
C ARG A 228 -7.04 -2.49 -4.70
N THR A 229 -8.11 -2.98 -4.06
CA THR A 229 -9.50 -2.86 -4.52
C THR A 229 -10.45 -2.39 -3.42
N ALA A 230 -9.92 -2.15 -2.22
CA ALA A 230 -10.66 -1.68 -1.08
C ALA A 230 -9.81 -0.79 -0.16
N ALA A 231 -10.45 0.19 0.46
CA ALA A 231 -9.86 1.06 1.46
C ALA A 231 -10.75 1.11 2.71
N PHE A 232 -10.13 1.16 3.89
CA PHE A 232 -10.87 1.33 5.15
C PHE A 232 -10.35 2.59 5.83
N ILE A 233 -11.21 3.59 5.98
CA ILE A 233 -10.84 4.93 6.46
C ILE A 233 -11.81 5.44 7.54
N LYS A 234 -11.32 6.38 8.34
CA LYS A 234 -12.09 7.14 9.32
C LYS A 234 -12.59 8.45 8.70
N GLY A 235 -13.89 8.71 8.78
CA GLY A 235 -14.46 10.00 8.38
C GLY A 235 -14.26 11.08 9.44
N ARG A 236 -14.33 12.35 9.00
CA ARG A 236 -14.30 13.52 9.90
C ARG A 236 -15.51 13.58 10.83
N ASP A 237 -16.59 12.91 10.46
CA ASP A 237 -17.83 12.76 11.24
C ASP A 237 -17.71 11.69 12.34
N GLY A 238 -16.55 11.04 12.45
CA GLY A 238 -16.32 9.99 13.43
C GLY A 238 -16.86 8.62 13.01
N LYS A 239 -17.37 8.44 11.79
CA LYS A 239 -17.76 7.12 11.26
C LYS A 239 -16.58 6.40 10.62
N ASP A 240 -16.67 5.09 10.50
CA ASP A 240 -15.71 4.24 9.79
C ASP A 240 -16.32 3.86 8.43
N TYR A 241 -15.55 3.99 7.36
CA TYR A 241 -16.00 3.79 5.97
C TYR A 241 -15.15 2.72 5.29
N LEU A 242 -15.79 1.67 4.77
CA LEU A 242 -15.17 0.73 3.85
C LEU A 242 -15.56 1.10 2.42
N LEU A 243 -14.57 1.47 1.62
CA LEU A 243 -14.72 1.73 0.19
C LEU A 243 -14.30 0.48 -0.58
N VAL A 244 -15.08 0.04 -1.56
CA VAL A 244 -14.79 -1.16 -2.37
C VAL A 244 -15.07 -0.94 -3.85
N GLU A 245 -14.22 -1.47 -4.71
CA GLU A 245 -14.50 -1.61 -6.15
C GLU A 245 -15.25 -2.93 -6.42
N PRO A 246 -16.16 -3.01 -7.41
CA PRO A 246 -16.96 -4.21 -7.71
C PRO A 246 -16.18 -5.29 -8.50
N VAL A 247 -14.94 -5.56 -8.12
CA VAL A 247 -13.98 -6.43 -8.85
C VAL A 247 -13.94 -7.86 -8.32
N TYR A 248 -15.03 -8.34 -7.73
CA TYR A 248 -15.10 -9.67 -7.09
C TYR A 248 -15.77 -10.74 -7.98
N ILE A 249 -16.16 -10.37 -9.20
CA ILE A 249 -16.82 -11.29 -10.14
C ILE A 249 -15.76 -12.03 -10.96
N SER A 250 -15.61 -13.34 -10.78
CA SER A 250 -14.96 -14.18 -11.79
C SER A 250 -16.00 -14.92 -12.63
N GLU A 251 -15.66 -15.33 -13.86
CA GLU A 251 -16.59 -16.06 -14.75
C GLU A 251 -17.18 -17.33 -14.10
N ASN A 252 -16.44 -17.91 -13.14
CA ASN A 252 -16.80 -19.13 -12.43
C ASN A 252 -17.33 -18.89 -11.01
N GLN A 253 -17.63 -17.64 -10.64
CA GLN A 253 -18.04 -17.27 -9.29
C GLN A 253 -19.41 -16.61 -9.20
N GLN A 254 -19.82 -16.35 -7.96
CA GLN A 254 -21.11 -15.75 -7.67
C GLN A 254 -21.22 -14.34 -8.30
N PRO A 255 -22.43 -13.92 -8.70
CA PRO A 255 -22.65 -12.57 -9.19
C PRO A 255 -22.29 -11.54 -8.11
N TRP A 256 -21.91 -10.34 -8.53
CA TRP A 256 -21.57 -9.23 -7.63
C TRP A 256 -22.58 -9.01 -6.51
N GLY A 257 -23.88 -9.13 -6.80
CA GLY A 257 -24.94 -8.95 -5.80
C GLY A 257 -24.78 -9.83 -4.54
N SER A 258 -24.26 -11.06 -4.68
CA SER A 258 -23.99 -11.94 -3.54
C SER A 258 -22.77 -11.46 -2.73
N TYR A 259 -21.71 -11.04 -3.41
CA TYR A 259 -20.53 -10.48 -2.74
C TYR A 259 -20.82 -9.15 -2.07
N ALA A 260 -21.57 -8.26 -2.73
CA ALA A 260 -22.01 -6.99 -2.17
C ALA A 260 -22.83 -7.21 -0.90
N LYS A 261 -23.77 -8.18 -0.90
CA LYS A 261 -24.52 -8.56 0.29
C LYS A 261 -23.61 -9.07 1.40
N PHE A 262 -22.67 -9.97 1.09
CA PHE A 262 -21.73 -10.49 2.08
C PHE A 262 -20.88 -9.37 2.69
N ILE A 263 -20.32 -8.48 1.88
CA ILE A 263 -19.53 -7.33 2.35
C ILE A 263 -20.40 -6.39 3.21
N GLN A 264 -21.63 -6.12 2.79
CA GLN A 264 -22.58 -5.29 3.54
C GLN A 264 -22.92 -5.90 4.91
N ASP A 265 -23.12 -7.22 4.98
CA ASP A 265 -23.39 -7.91 6.24
C ASP A 265 -22.19 -7.81 7.20
N GLN A 266 -20.96 -7.90 6.68
CA GLN A 266 -19.73 -7.71 7.47
C GLN A 266 -19.57 -6.26 7.95
N CYS A 267 -19.88 -5.28 7.10
CA CYS A 267 -19.87 -3.87 7.46
C CYS A 267 -20.91 -3.56 8.56
N THR A 268 -22.13 -4.07 8.39
CA THR A 268 -23.23 -3.89 9.35
C THR A 268 -22.87 -4.48 10.72
N LYS A 269 -22.31 -5.68 10.75
CA LYS A 269 -21.83 -6.34 11.98
C LYS A 269 -20.79 -5.46 12.72
N LEU A 270 -19.95 -4.75 11.98
CA LEU A 270 -18.90 -3.90 12.53
C LEU A 270 -19.32 -2.46 12.75
N GLY A 271 -20.52 -2.03 12.35
CA GLY A 271 -20.94 -0.63 12.39
C GLY A 271 -20.09 0.26 11.46
N VAL A 272 -19.80 -0.25 10.26
CA VAL A 272 -19.02 0.41 9.19
C VAL A 272 -19.96 0.77 8.04
N GLU A 273 -19.78 1.96 7.47
CA GLU A 273 -20.51 2.40 6.27
C GLU A 273 -19.82 1.82 5.03
N LEU A 274 -20.58 1.11 4.18
CA LEU A 274 -20.07 0.59 2.91
C LEU A 274 -20.28 1.63 1.80
N VAL A 275 -19.22 1.92 1.04
CA VAL A 275 -19.27 2.77 -0.16
C VAL A 275 -18.75 1.95 -1.33
N VAL A 276 -19.61 1.72 -2.32
CA VAL A 276 -19.22 1.05 -3.56
C VAL A 276 -18.73 2.11 -4.55
N ILE A 277 -17.55 1.90 -5.12
CA ILE A 277 -16.89 2.82 -6.04
C ILE A 277 -17.11 2.32 -7.45
N GLU A 278 -17.88 3.08 -8.22
CA GLU A 278 -18.03 2.90 -9.65
C GLU A 278 -16.76 3.39 -10.36
N ARG A 279 -16.35 2.68 -11.41
CA ARG A 279 -15.16 3.03 -12.20
C ARG A 279 -15.55 3.37 -13.63
N ALA A 280 -14.97 4.47 -14.12
CA ALA A 280 -14.85 4.78 -15.53
C ALA A 280 -13.62 4.06 -16.15
N PRO A 281 -13.61 3.84 -17.47
CA PRO A 281 -12.48 3.18 -18.15
C PRO A 281 -11.13 3.90 -17.99
N ASP A 282 -11.16 5.21 -17.85
CA ASP A 282 -9.99 6.10 -17.72
C ASP A 282 -9.60 6.39 -16.26
N ASP A 283 -10.30 5.81 -15.29
CA ASP A 283 -9.87 5.90 -13.90
C ASP A 283 -8.57 5.13 -13.71
N THR A 284 -7.65 5.74 -12.99
CA THR A 284 -6.31 5.20 -12.72
C THR A 284 -6.36 3.85 -11.99
N PRO A 285 -5.46 2.90 -12.32
CA PRO A 285 -5.44 1.60 -11.66
C PRO A 285 -5.11 1.71 -10.17
N TYR A 286 -5.62 0.78 -9.35
CA TYR A 286 -5.32 0.72 -7.92
C TYR A 286 -5.67 2.02 -7.15
N SER A 287 -6.72 2.72 -7.57
CA SER A 287 -7.09 4.02 -7.00
C SER A 287 -7.43 3.99 -5.49
N LEU A 288 -7.91 2.84 -4.99
CA LEU A 288 -8.16 2.59 -3.57
C LEU A 288 -6.94 2.14 -2.78
N ASN A 289 -5.77 2.03 -3.42
CA ASN A 289 -4.49 1.73 -2.77
C ASN A 289 -3.94 2.98 -2.05
N LEU A 290 -4.73 3.49 -1.09
CA LEU A 290 -4.53 4.73 -0.35
C LEU A 290 -4.13 4.48 1.11
N VAL A 291 -3.57 5.49 1.77
CA VAL A 291 -3.27 5.45 3.21
C VAL A 291 -3.90 6.64 3.89
N GLN A 292 -4.54 6.39 5.03
CA GLN A 292 -4.93 7.42 5.96
C GLN A 292 -3.89 7.56 7.08
N PHE A 293 -3.42 8.77 7.30
CA PHE A 293 -2.52 9.16 8.37
C PHE A 293 -3.27 9.36 9.69
N TYR A 294 -2.52 9.43 10.80
CA TYR A 294 -3.07 9.53 12.14
C TYR A 294 -3.89 10.82 12.38
N ASP A 295 -3.56 11.89 11.67
CA ASP A 295 -4.31 13.15 11.69
C ASP A 295 -5.61 13.13 10.84
N GLY A 296 -5.92 11.99 10.22
CA GLY A 296 -7.07 11.80 9.34
C GLY A 296 -6.83 12.18 7.88
N THR A 297 -5.67 12.75 7.55
CA THR A 297 -5.28 13.04 6.17
C THR A 297 -5.19 11.75 5.35
N VAL A 298 -5.73 11.74 4.15
CA VAL A 298 -5.63 10.63 3.19
C VAL A 298 -4.70 11.02 2.05
N MET A 299 -3.77 10.14 1.73
CA MET A 299 -2.97 10.23 0.50
C MET A 299 -3.39 9.14 -0.49
N MET A 300 -3.59 9.53 -1.74
CA MET A 300 -3.99 8.65 -2.83
C MET A 300 -3.29 9.05 -4.15
N THR A 301 -3.39 8.20 -5.17
CA THR A 301 -2.98 8.59 -6.52
C THR A 301 -3.95 9.61 -7.12
N ALA A 302 -3.46 10.53 -7.95
CA ALA A 302 -4.32 11.31 -8.85
C ALA A 302 -4.95 10.40 -9.93
N GLY A 303 -5.91 10.95 -10.70
CA GLY A 303 -6.48 10.31 -11.88
C GLY A 303 -7.73 9.45 -11.63
N HIS A 304 -8.46 9.70 -10.53
CA HIS A 304 -9.79 9.15 -10.28
C HIS A 304 -10.66 10.20 -9.58
N GLU A 305 -11.24 11.12 -10.34
CA GLU A 305 -11.86 12.35 -9.83
C GLU A 305 -13.11 12.09 -8.96
N SER A 306 -13.92 11.09 -9.34
CA SER A 306 -15.13 10.71 -8.61
C SER A 306 -14.78 10.16 -7.22
N LEU A 307 -13.82 9.24 -7.14
CA LEU A 307 -13.29 8.74 -5.87
C LEU A 307 -12.66 9.86 -5.04
N GLU A 308 -11.85 10.73 -5.64
CA GLU A 308 -11.25 11.86 -4.92
C GLU A 308 -12.33 12.73 -4.27
N LYS A 309 -13.40 13.05 -5.00
CA LYS A 309 -14.55 13.80 -4.48
C LYS A 309 -15.24 13.08 -3.32
N ILE A 310 -15.42 11.76 -3.42
CA ILE A 310 -15.99 10.95 -2.34
C ILE A 310 -15.10 11.00 -1.10
N ILE A 311 -13.78 10.80 -1.25
CA ILE A 311 -12.83 10.86 -0.14
C ILE A 311 -12.85 12.25 0.50
N ARG A 312 -12.83 13.32 -0.30
CA ARG A 312 -12.93 14.71 0.18
C ARG A 312 -14.21 14.97 0.98
N GLN A 313 -15.34 14.38 0.59
CA GLN A 313 -16.58 14.46 1.38
C GLN A 313 -16.47 13.75 2.73
N ILE A 314 -15.80 12.60 2.77
CA ILE A 314 -15.62 11.77 3.97
C ILE A 314 -14.62 12.40 4.97
N VAL A 315 -13.43 12.79 4.50
CA VAL A 315 -12.34 13.25 5.39
C VAL A 315 -12.19 14.78 5.44
N GLY A 316 -12.78 15.50 4.49
CA GLY A 316 -12.68 16.95 4.33
C GLY A 316 -11.71 17.36 3.22
N ASP A 317 -12.00 18.47 2.54
CA ASP A 317 -11.23 18.93 1.37
C ASP A 317 -9.75 19.18 1.68
N ASN A 318 -9.44 19.72 2.86
CA ASN A 318 -8.07 19.99 3.29
C ASN A 318 -7.31 18.75 3.81
N ARG A 319 -7.93 17.57 3.76
CA ARG A 319 -7.39 16.30 4.26
C ARG A 319 -7.10 15.30 3.13
N VAL A 320 -7.13 15.72 1.87
CA VAL A 320 -6.81 14.84 0.74
C VAL A 320 -5.57 15.34 0.02
N ILE A 321 -4.57 14.47 -0.08
CA ILE A 321 -3.33 14.65 -0.79
C ILE A 321 -3.33 13.70 -1.98
N THR A 322 -2.98 14.22 -3.15
CA THR A 322 -2.80 13.41 -4.35
C THR A 322 -1.35 13.50 -4.84
N THR A 323 -0.88 12.46 -5.50
CA THR A 323 0.33 12.57 -6.33
C THR A 323 0.12 13.60 -7.44
N GLN A 324 1.19 14.24 -7.92
CA GLN A 324 1.06 15.24 -9.00
C GLN A 324 0.51 14.64 -10.30
N ARG A 325 0.86 13.39 -10.57
CA ARG A 325 0.38 12.62 -11.72
C ARG A 325 -0.20 11.29 -11.25
N PRO A 326 -1.05 10.65 -12.07
CA PRO A 326 -1.54 9.32 -11.75
C PRO A 326 -0.42 8.27 -11.74
N LEU A 327 -0.51 7.32 -10.79
CA LEU A 327 0.35 6.15 -10.73
C LEU A 327 -0.25 5.04 -11.61
N VAL A 328 0.34 4.83 -12.77
CA VAL A 328 -0.10 3.87 -13.79
C VAL A 328 0.90 2.72 -13.90
N TYR A 329 2.20 3.04 -13.99
CA TYR A 329 3.25 2.08 -14.30
C TYR A 329 3.61 1.19 -13.10
N TYR A 330 3.62 1.72 -11.88
CA TYR A 330 3.80 0.88 -10.68
C TYR A 330 2.69 -0.18 -10.56
N PRO A 331 1.39 0.17 -10.60
CA PRO A 331 0.32 -0.81 -10.59
C PRO A 331 0.40 -1.84 -11.72
N VAL A 332 0.68 -1.41 -12.95
CA VAL A 332 0.69 -2.29 -14.13
C VAL A 332 1.92 -3.21 -14.17
N ILE A 333 3.11 -2.65 -13.98
CA ILE A 333 4.40 -3.33 -14.18
C ILE A 333 4.88 -4.00 -12.90
N ARG A 334 4.76 -3.30 -11.77
CA ARG A 334 5.23 -3.77 -10.46
C ARG A 334 4.11 -4.42 -9.63
N ARG A 335 2.86 -4.38 -10.11
CA ARG A 335 1.71 -5.07 -9.51
C ARG A 335 1.37 -4.55 -8.10
N GLY A 336 1.74 -3.30 -7.82
CA GLY A 336 1.55 -2.66 -6.53
C GLY A 336 1.35 -1.16 -6.67
N GLY A 337 0.46 -0.59 -5.85
CA GLY A 337 0.30 0.85 -5.74
C GLY A 337 1.15 1.45 -4.62
N TRP A 338 0.93 2.72 -4.29
CA TRP A 338 1.74 3.42 -3.30
C TRP A 338 1.61 2.85 -1.89
N ARG A 339 0.41 2.39 -1.49
CA ARG A 339 0.21 1.70 -0.21
C ARG A 339 0.99 0.40 -0.14
N CYS A 340 1.14 -0.34 -1.25
CA CYS A 340 2.00 -1.54 -1.28
C CYS A 340 3.46 -1.19 -1.01
N MET A 341 3.90 0.00 -1.41
CA MET A 341 5.26 0.50 -1.19
C MET A 341 5.48 1.10 0.20
N SER A 342 4.48 1.09 1.09
CA SER A 342 4.59 1.71 2.41
C SER A 342 4.00 0.86 3.54
N VAL A 343 4.54 1.05 4.74
CA VAL A 343 4.02 0.39 5.95
C VAL A 343 4.29 1.25 7.18
N PHE A 344 3.33 1.29 8.11
CA PHE A 344 3.59 1.77 9.45
C PHE A 344 4.21 0.65 10.28
N ALA A 345 5.36 0.92 10.87
CA ALA A 345 6.13 -0.03 11.64
C ALA A 345 6.49 0.55 13.00
N PRO A 346 6.62 -0.27 14.06
CA PRO A 346 7.22 0.17 15.31
C PRO A 346 8.58 0.82 15.07
N GLU A 347 8.88 1.92 15.78
CA GLU A 347 10.17 2.62 15.66
C GLU A 347 11.38 1.69 15.86
N GLY A 348 11.23 0.65 16.69
CA GLY A 348 12.26 -0.36 16.95
C GLY A 348 12.63 -1.26 15.77
N ILE A 349 11.80 -1.34 14.71
CA ILE A 349 12.15 -2.04 13.46
C ILE A 349 13.24 -1.28 12.70
N ALA A 350 13.24 0.05 12.84
CA ALA A 350 14.07 0.95 12.08
C ALA A 350 15.28 1.39 12.89
N LYS A 351 16.23 0.48 13.15
CA LYS A 351 17.53 0.94 13.68
C LYS A 351 18.24 1.79 12.62
N PRO A 352 18.62 3.03 12.93
CA PRO A 352 19.38 3.85 12.01
C PRO A 352 20.68 3.15 11.64
N ASN A 353 21.07 3.22 10.36
CA ASN A 353 22.42 2.83 9.97
C ASN A 353 23.42 3.83 10.59
N SER A 354 24.12 3.41 11.63
CA SER A 354 25.07 4.25 12.40
C SER A 354 26.21 4.80 11.54
N ALA A 355 26.62 4.09 10.48
CA ALA A 355 27.64 4.57 9.54
C ALA A 355 27.12 5.71 8.65
N PHE A 356 25.83 5.70 8.32
CA PHE A 356 25.21 6.77 7.53
C PHE A 356 24.86 7.99 8.37
N ASP A 357 24.34 7.81 9.59
CA ASP A 357 24.15 8.93 10.51
C ASP A 357 25.48 9.64 10.83
N ALA A 358 26.60 8.90 10.85
CA ALA A 358 27.94 9.47 10.93
C ALA A 358 28.32 10.28 9.68
N LEU A 359 28.01 9.80 8.47
CA LEU A 359 28.27 10.51 7.20
C LEU A 359 27.43 11.80 7.08
N VAL A 360 26.13 11.75 7.38
CA VAL A 360 25.24 12.92 7.36
C VAL A 360 25.68 13.98 8.38
N ARG A 361 26.16 13.56 9.56
CA ARG A 361 26.75 14.45 10.56
C ARG A 361 28.08 15.05 10.09
N GLN A 362 28.95 14.25 9.46
CA GLN A 362 30.22 14.73 8.91
C GLN A 362 30.02 15.76 7.78
N MET A 363 28.95 15.62 7.00
CA MET A 363 28.59 16.57 5.95
C MET A 363 27.87 17.83 6.47
N GLY A 364 27.63 17.95 7.79
CA GLY A 364 26.99 19.12 8.40
C GLY A 364 25.49 19.27 8.10
N LEU A 365 24.82 18.18 7.73
CA LEU A 365 23.45 18.20 7.19
C LEU A 365 22.36 17.91 8.24
N ARG A 366 22.73 17.66 9.50
CA ARG A 366 21.81 17.68 10.66
C ARG A 366 22.33 18.71 11.66
N LYS A 367 21.46 19.64 12.07
CA LYS A 367 21.70 20.52 13.23
C LYS A 367 21.35 19.78 14.52
#